data_AF-A0A7S3S2M2-F1
#
_entry.id   AF-A0A7S3S2M2-F1
#
_cell.length_a   1.000
_cell.length_b   1.000
_cell.length_c   1.000
_cell.angle_alpha   90.00
_cell.angle_beta   90.00
_cell.angle_gamma   90.00
#
_symmetry.space_group_name_H-M   'P 1'
#
loop_
_entity.id
_entity.type
_entity.pdbx_description
1 polymer ?
#
loop_
_entity_poly.entity_id
_entity_poly.type
_entity_poly.pdbx_seq_one_letter_code
_entity_poly.pdbx_strand_id
1 'polypeptide(L)'
;ERAMAAAAPTGQSEYDEAVTQFERFLQDFQAEDDLGEMVPKYMQILTRVANRQERRVEIELDDVAEHMGDDMADKVRDNTLRYRELLGLAIDSVMPARTNDHVSPDVYDVLMDARVDAADAAASQSNVGAPDPNNKIPPALKRRYSVYILPRVKEKAVPLREVKAKYIGSLLTMKGIVTRVTEVKPLMRVATYTCDQGGREVYQMV
;
A
#
# COMPACT_ATOMS: atom_id res chain seq x y z
N GLU A 1 39.15 -4.30 -16.95
CA GLU A 1 38.16 -3.41 -16.33
C GLU A 1 37.12 -4.22 -15.59
N ARG A 2 37.15 -4.19 -14.26
CA ARG A 2 36.15 -4.82 -13.39
C ARG A 2 34.94 -3.87 -13.32
N ALA A 3 33.78 -4.33 -13.74
CA ALA A 3 32.51 -3.64 -13.53
C ALA A 3 32.28 -3.50 -12.03
N MET A 4 32.32 -2.26 -11.55
CA MET A 4 32.03 -1.89 -10.17
C MET A 4 30.51 -1.95 -10.00
N ALA A 5 30.00 -3.00 -9.36
CA ALA A 5 28.61 -3.09 -8.96
C ALA A 5 28.29 -1.89 -8.06
N ALA A 6 27.38 -1.03 -8.50
CA ALA A 6 26.89 0.08 -7.70
C ALA A 6 26.25 -0.50 -6.43
N ALA A 7 26.89 -0.32 -5.28
CA ALA A 7 26.31 -0.64 -3.99
C ALA A 7 24.99 0.13 -3.86
N ALA A 8 23.89 -0.58 -3.63
CA ALA A 8 22.61 0.05 -3.33
C ALA A 8 22.80 1.03 -2.15
N PRO A 9 22.18 2.23 -2.17
CA PRO A 9 22.29 3.16 -1.06
C PRO A 9 21.85 2.45 0.22
N THR A 10 22.62 2.60 1.31
CA THR A 10 22.50 1.80 2.54
C THR A 10 21.06 1.70 3.09
N GLY A 11 20.23 2.73 2.88
CA GLY A 11 18.82 2.72 3.32
C GLY A 11 17.88 1.84 2.48
N GLN A 12 18.25 1.42 1.27
CA GLN A 12 17.39 0.59 0.43
C GLN A 12 17.30 -0.86 0.93
N SER A 13 18.42 -1.40 1.45
CA SER A 13 18.43 -2.70 2.15
C SER A 13 17.51 -2.69 3.37
N GLU A 14 17.53 -1.60 4.15
CA GLU A 14 16.68 -1.48 5.34
C GLU A 14 15.18 -1.43 5.00
N TYR A 15 14.82 -0.82 3.87
CA TYR A 15 13.42 -0.79 3.43
C TYR A 15 12.95 -2.14 2.88
N ASP A 16 13.81 -2.86 2.18
CA ASP A 16 13.48 -4.20 1.68
C ASP A 16 13.30 -5.18 2.86
N GLU A 17 14.17 -5.09 3.87
CA GLU A 17 14.00 -5.81 5.13
C GLU A 17 12.71 -5.42 5.85
N ALA A 18 12.36 -4.13 5.89
CA ALA A 18 11.12 -3.68 6.49
C ALA A 18 9.88 -4.26 5.79
N VAL A 19 9.88 -4.40 4.46
CA VAL A 19 8.79 -5.05 3.72
C VAL A 19 8.60 -6.48 4.20
N THR A 20 9.67 -7.28 4.24
CA THR A 20 9.59 -8.67 4.73
C THR A 20 9.13 -8.76 6.19
N GLN A 21 9.54 -7.81 7.02
CA GLN A 21 9.07 -7.75 8.40
C GLN A 21 7.57 -7.40 8.48
N PHE A 22 7.08 -6.50 7.63
CA PHE A 22 5.64 -6.21 7.54
C PHE A 22 4.84 -7.38 6.98
N GLU A 23 5.37 -8.15 6.03
CA GLU A 23 4.71 -9.37 5.54
C GLU A 23 4.47 -10.36 6.68
N ARG A 24 5.49 -10.62 7.50
CA ARG A 24 5.39 -11.47 8.70
C ARG A 24 4.39 -10.91 9.70
N PHE A 25 4.45 -9.61 10.00
CA PHE A 25 3.50 -8.95 10.88
C PHE A 25 2.05 -9.15 10.42
N LEU A 26 1.76 -8.98 9.12
CA LEU A 26 0.41 -9.14 8.59
C LEU A 26 -0.12 -10.57 8.69
N GLN A 27 0.77 -11.57 8.63
CA GLN A 27 0.41 -12.99 8.69
C GLN A 27 0.30 -13.52 10.13
N ASP A 28 1.25 -13.12 10.99
CA ASP A 28 1.46 -13.72 12.32
C ASP A 28 0.71 -12.98 13.43
N PHE A 29 0.33 -11.71 13.23
CA PHE A 29 -0.31 -10.92 14.26
C PHE A 29 -1.71 -11.44 14.61
N GLN A 30 -1.92 -11.70 15.90
CA GLN A 30 -3.18 -12.13 16.47
C GLN A 30 -3.66 -11.10 17.48
N ALA A 31 -4.96 -10.83 17.49
CA ALA A 31 -5.62 -10.02 18.49
C ALA A 31 -6.78 -10.79 19.10
N GLU A 32 -7.10 -10.46 20.34
CA GLU A 32 -8.28 -10.98 21.03
C GLU A 32 -9.53 -10.33 20.43
N ASP A 33 -10.50 -11.15 20.02
CA ASP A 33 -11.81 -10.68 19.56
C ASP A 33 -12.75 -10.37 20.75
N ASP A 34 -13.98 -9.91 20.45
CA ASP A 34 -14.99 -9.60 21.46
C ASP A 34 -15.40 -10.82 22.32
N LEU A 35 -15.04 -12.04 21.90
CA LEU A 35 -15.34 -13.31 22.56
C LEU A 35 -14.14 -13.86 23.33
N GLY A 36 -12.98 -13.20 23.30
CA GLY A 36 -11.76 -13.63 23.96
C GLY A 36 -10.92 -14.62 23.16
N GLU A 37 -11.25 -14.86 21.88
CA GLU A 37 -10.51 -15.77 21.01
C GLU A 37 -9.40 -15.03 20.26
N MET A 38 -8.22 -15.64 20.17
CA MET A 38 -7.10 -15.10 19.41
C MET A 38 -7.33 -15.31 17.92
N VAL A 39 -7.61 -14.23 17.21
CA VAL A 39 -7.88 -14.24 15.77
C VAL A 39 -6.83 -13.43 15.00
N PRO A 40 -6.50 -13.84 13.76
CA PRO A 40 -5.55 -13.10 12.95
C PRO A 40 -6.20 -11.83 12.38
N LYS A 41 -6.15 -10.73 13.17
CA LYS A 41 -6.83 -9.45 12.91
C LYS A 41 -6.60 -8.95 11.49
N TYR A 42 -5.34 -8.84 11.07
CA TYR A 42 -4.99 -8.29 9.76
C TYR A 42 -5.37 -9.23 8.61
N MET A 43 -5.21 -10.54 8.75
CA MET A 43 -5.66 -11.48 7.71
C MET A 43 -7.18 -11.46 7.53
N GLN A 44 -7.97 -11.27 8.59
CA GLN A 44 -9.41 -11.09 8.47
C GLN A 44 -9.76 -9.80 7.71
N ILE A 45 -9.08 -8.69 8.01
CA ILE A 45 -9.22 -7.43 7.25
C ILE A 45 -8.86 -7.66 5.78
N LEU A 46 -7.72 -8.29 5.48
CA LEU A 46 -7.29 -8.57 4.11
C LEU A 46 -8.26 -9.50 3.37
N THR A 47 -8.85 -10.47 4.06
CA THR A 47 -9.89 -11.34 3.50
C THR A 47 -11.15 -10.56 3.14
N ARG A 48 -11.59 -9.62 4.00
CA ARG A 48 -12.73 -8.73 3.71
C ARG A 48 -12.42 -7.80 2.52
N VAL A 49 -11.19 -7.32 2.41
CA VAL A 49 -10.73 -6.54 1.24
C VAL A 49 -10.70 -7.38 -0.03
N ALA A 50 -10.15 -8.59 0.02
CA ALA A 50 -10.13 -9.53 -1.11
C ALA A 50 -11.54 -9.85 -1.60
N ASN A 51 -12.48 -10.07 -0.67
CA ASN A 51 -13.90 -10.30 -0.92
C ASN A 51 -14.69 -9.02 -1.29
N ARG A 52 -14.01 -7.87 -1.45
CA ARG A 52 -14.59 -6.57 -1.84
C ARG A 52 -15.65 -6.01 -0.88
N GLN A 53 -15.61 -6.42 0.38
CA GLN A 53 -16.48 -5.89 1.42
C GLN A 53 -15.94 -4.58 1.97
N GLU A 54 -14.62 -4.43 1.99
CA GLU A 54 -13.94 -3.22 2.46
C GLU A 54 -12.89 -2.74 1.46
N ARG A 55 -12.61 -1.43 1.51
CA ARG A 55 -11.58 -0.78 0.68
C ARG A 55 -10.52 -0.08 1.52
N ARG A 56 -10.57 -0.23 2.84
CA ARG A 56 -9.67 0.42 3.78
C ARG A 56 -8.92 -0.67 4.52
N VAL A 57 -7.60 -0.53 4.60
CA VAL A 57 -6.75 -1.34 5.48
C VAL A 57 -6.17 -0.38 6.49
N GLU A 58 -6.65 -0.46 7.72
CA GLU A 58 -6.21 0.37 8.82
C GLU A 58 -5.16 -0.41 9.61
N ILE A 59 -3.93 0.12 9.67
CA ILE A 59 -2.82 -0.45 10.41
C ILE A 59 -2.61 0.39 11.67
N GLU A 60 -2.73 -0.24 12.82
CA GLU A 60 -2.57 0.42 14.12
C GLU A 60 -1.10 0.42 14.55
N LEU A 61 -0.57 1.59 14.91
CA LEU A 61 0.82 1.68 15.38
C LEU A 61 1.04 1.01 16.74
N ASP A 62 -0.01 0.79 17.54
CA ASP A 62 0.11 0.02 18.77
C ASP A 62 0.36 -1.46 18.49
N ASP A 63 -0.34 -2.06 17.51
CA ASP A 63 -0.10 -3.43 17.05
C ASP A 63 1.31 -3.60 16.47
N VAL A 64 1.77 -2.61 15.68
CA VAL A 64 3.14 -2.60 15.15
C VAL A 64 4.16 -2.53 16.29
N ALA A 65 3.92 -1.70 17.31
CA ALA A 65 4.80 -1.61 18.47
C ALA A 65 4.83 -2.90 19.30
N GLU A 66 3.69 -3.58 19.45
CA GLU A 66 3.59 -4.84 20.18
C GLU A 66 4.34 -5.98 19.49
N HIS A 67 4.21 -6.10 18.17
CA HIS A 67 4.79 -7.21 17.43
C HIS A 67 6.24 -6.96 16.97
N MET A 68 6.55 -5.73 16.56
CA MET A 68 7.83 -5.37 15.92
C MET A 68 8.71 -4.46 16.78
N GLY A 69 8.20 -4.00 17.93
CA GLY A 69 8.89 -3.09 18.85
C GLY A 69 8.60 -1.61 18.59
N ASP A 70 8.77 -0.80 19.64
CA ASP A 70 8.55 0.65 19.61
C ASP A 70 9.42 1.35 18.54
N ASP A 71 10.64 0.87 18.29
CA ASP A 71 11.55 1.43 17.30
C ASP A 71 10.96 1.42 15.87
N MET A 72 10.25 0.34 15.50
CA MET A 72 9.60 0.26 14.18
C MET A 72 8.40 1.20 14.11
N ALA A 73 7.60 1.26 15.18
CA ALA A 73 6.47 2.17 15.24
C ALA A 73 6.91 3.64 15.14
N ASP A 74 8.02 4.01 15.77
CA ASP A 74 8.62 5.35 15.68
C ASP A 74 9.15 5.64 14.27
N LYS A 75 9.80 4.68 13.60
CA LYS A 75 10.21 4.83 12.19
C LYS A 75 9.01 5.07 11.26
N VAL A 76 7.92 4.30 11.44
CA VAL A 76 6.68 4.48 10.68
C VAL A 76 6.04 5.84 10.98
N ARG A 77 6.05 6.27 12.24
CA ARG A 77 5.55 7.59 12.63
C ARG A 77 6.38 8.71 11.99
N ASP A 78 7.70 8.62 11.97
CA ASP A 78 8.55 9.73 11.53
C ASP A 78 8.60 9.89 10.00
N ASN A 79 8.42 8.80 9.24
CA ASN A 79 8.35 8.81 7.77
C ASN A 79 7.13 8.05 7.23
N THR A 80 5.94 8.53 7.61
CA THR A 80 4.68 7.82 7.36
C THR A 80 4.37 7.61 5.89
N LEU A 81 4.74 8.56 5.03
CA LEU A 81 4.48 8.44 3.59
C LEU A 81 5.21 7.23 2.99
N ARG A 82 6.49 7.07 3.31
CA ARG A 82 7.32 5.97 2.82
C ARG A 82 6.84 4.64 3.37
N TYR A 83 6.63 4.56 4.68
CA TYR A 83 6.20 3.33 5.32
C TYR A 83 4.79 2.90 4.89
N ARG A 84 3.89 3.83 4.56
CA ARG A 84 2.60 3.51 3.93
C ARG A 84 2.77 2.83 2.57
N GLU A 85 3.75 3.24 1.77
CA GLU A 85 4.04 2.60 0.49
C GLU A 85 4.60 1.20 0.67
N LEU A 86 5.53 1.02 1.62
CA LEU A 86 6.11 -0.29 1.96
C LEU A 86 5.05 -1.26 2.50
N LEU A 87 4.18 -0.79 3.40
CA LEU A 87 3.02 -1.55 3.86
C LEU A 87 2.11 -1.95 2.70
N GLY A 88 1.88 -1.05 1.73
CA GLY A 88 1.14 -1.39 0.52
C GLY A 88 1.80 -2.50 -0.30
N LEU A 89 3.13 -2.53 -0.39
CA LEU A 89 3.86 -3.62 -1.07
C LEU A 89 3.74 -4.94 -0.31
N ALA A 90 3.90 -4.92 1.02
CA ALA A 90 3.73 -6.10 1.87
C ALA A 90 2.29 -6.65 1.79
N ILE A 91 1.29 -5.78 1.81
CA ILE A 91 -0.12 -6.18 1.67
C ILE A 91 -0.37 -6.80 0.29
N ASP A 92 0.17 -6.23 -0.79
CA ASP A 92 0.03 -6.80 -2.14
C ASP A 92 0.63 -8.23 -2.23
N SER A 93 1.70 -8.50 -1.47
CA SER A 93 2.39 -9.81 -1.41
C SER A 93 1.60 -10.85 -0.61
N VAL A 94 0.97 -10.43 0.50
CA VAL A 94 0.28 -11.30 1.46
C VAL A 94 -1.24 -11.43 1.17
N MET A 95 -1.77 -10.68 0.19
CA MET A 95 -3.20 -10.64 -0.10
C MET A 95 -3.77 -12.05 -0.38
N PRO A 96 -4.76 -12.52 0.40
CA PRO A 96 -5.33 -13.85 0.23
C PRO A 96 -6.15 -13.94 -1.06
N ALA A 97 -6.32 -15.17 -1.56
CA ALA A 97 -7.27 -15.44 -2.63
C ALA A 97 -8.70 -15.13 -2.16
N ARG A 98 -9.55 -14.74 -3.10
CA ARG A 98 -10.96 -14.47 -2.80
C ARG A 98 -11.64 -15.74 -2.31
N THR A 99 -12.37 -15.64 -1.21
CA THR A 99 -13.14 -16.76 -0.64
C THR A 99 -14.54 -16.83 -1.24
N ASN A 100 -15.08 -15.69 -1.70
CA ASN A 100 -16.39 -15.59 -2.32
C ASN A 100 -16.26 -15.36 -3.84
N ASP A 101 -16.55 -16.38 -4.63
CA ASP A 101 -16.61 -16.29 -6.11
C ASP A 101 -17.89 -15.64 -6.63
N HIS A 102 -18.84 -15.30 -5.76
CA HIS A 102 -20.15 -14.79 -6.14
C HIS A 102 -20.20 -13.30 -6.48
N VAL A 103 -19.07 -12.59 -6.47
CA VAL A 103 -19.06 -11.17 -6.86
C VAL A 103 -18.87 -11.05 -8.36
N SER A 104 -19.88 -10.51 -9.04
CA SER A 104 -19.78 -10.26 -10.48
C SER A 104 -18.59 -9.34 -10.80
N PRO A 105 -17.92 -9.55 -11.94
CA PRO A 105 -16.84 -8.66 -12.38
C PRO A 105 -17.42 -7.27 -12.64
N ASP A 106 -16.75 -6.24 -12.12
CA ASP A 106 -17.03 -4.86 -12.46
C ASP A 106 -16.21 -4.44 -13.69
N VAL A 107 -16.50 -3.25 -14.23
CA VAL A 107 -15.79 -2.70 -15.40
C VAL A 107 -14.28 -2.64 -15.16
N TYR A 108 -13.85 -2.35 -13.93
CA TYR A 108 -12.43 -2.25 -13.62
C TYR A 108 -11.75 -3.64 -13.57
N ASP A 109 -12.44 -4.72 -13.19
CA ASP A 109 -11.93 -6.09 -13.34
C ASP A 109 -11.72 -6.42 -14.80
N VAL A 110 -12.75 -6.25 -15.62
CA VAL A 110 -12.68 -6.61 -17.05
C VAL A 110 -11.54 -5.86 -17.73
N LEU A 111 -11.37 -4.57 -17.40
CA LEU A 111 -10.27 -3.77 -17.93
C LEU A 111 -8.90 -4.17 -17.35
N MET A 112 -8.83 -4.63 -16.10
CA MET A 112 -7.57 -5.08 -15.52
C MET A 112 -7.15 -6.44 -16.06
N ASP A 113 -8.09 -7.39 -16.16
CA ASP A 113 -7.86 -8.73 -16.72
C ASP A 113 -7.39 -8.61 -18.17
N ALA A 114 -8.06 -7.79 -18.98
CA ALA A 114 -7.63 -7.52 -20.35
C ALA A 114 -6.20 -6.92 -20.44
N ARG A 115 -5.80 -6.10 -19.45
CA ARG A 115 -4.43 -5.56 -19.39
C ARG A 115 -3.41 -6.62 -19.00
N VAL A 116 -3.76 -7.51 -18.06
CA VAL A 116 -2.90 -8.62 -17.64
C VAL A 116 -2.70 -9.59 -18.81
N ASP A 117 -3.79 -9.98 -19.48
CA ASP A 117 -3.74 -10.87 -20.66
C ASP A 117 -2.90 -10.26 -21.78
N ALA A 118 -3.04 -8.96 -22.05
CA ALA A 118 -2.25 -8.25 -23.05
C ALA A 118 -0.76 -8.18 -22.66
N ALA A 119 -0.44 -7.99 -21.37
CA ALA A 119 0.92 -7.97 -20.87
C ALA A 119 1.58 -9.36 -20.97
N ASP A 120 0.85 -10.42 -20.64
CA ASP A 120 1.33 -11.81 -20.70
C ASP A 120 1.52 -12.28 -22.15
N ALA A 121 0.62 -11.89 -23.06
CA ALA A 121 0.76 -12.12 -24.50
C ALA A 121 1.99 -11.39 -25.08
N ALA A 122 2.25 -10.16 -24.64
CA ALA A 122 3.45 -9.40 -25.05
C ALA A 122 4.75 -10.01 -24.47
N ALA A 123 4.71 -10.52 -23.24
CA ALA A 123 5.86 -11.18 -22.60
C ALA A 123 6.21 -12.51 -23.29
N SER A 124 5.20 -13.29 -23.71
CA SER A 124 5.42 -14.56 -24.41
C SER A 124 5.89 -14.39 -25.87
N GLN A 125 5.57 -13.28 -26.52
CA GLN A 125 6.02 -12.97 -27.89
C GLN A 125 7.40 -12.31 -27.96
N SER A 126 7.91 -11.78 -26.85
CA SER A 126 9.22 -11.09 -26.79
C SER A 126 10.38 -12.07 -26.57
N ASN A 127 10.74 -12.82 -27.61
CA ASN A 127 12.03 -13.56 -27.66
C ASN A 127 13.24 -12.64 -27.90
N VAL A 128 13.04 -11.33 -28.09
CA VAL A 128 14.09 -10.36 -28.43
C VAL A 128 13.86 -9.03 -27.69
N GLY A 129 14.59 -8.82 -26.58
CA GLY A 129 14.68 -7.54 -25.88
C GLY A 129 13.99 -7.49 -24.52
N ALA A 130 14.60 -6.76 -23.57
CA ALA A 130 14.02 -6.53 -22.25
C ALA A 130 12.68 -5.77 -22.37
N PRO A 131 11.63 -6.17 -21.63
CA PRO A 131 10.35 -5.46 -21.65
C PRO A 131 10.55 -3.99 -21.25
N ASP A 132 9.94 -3.07 -22.00
CA ASP A 132 10.01 -1.64 -21.68
C ASP A 132 9.49 -1.42 -20.25
N PRO A 133 10.32 -0.89 -19.32
CA PRO A 133 9.91 -0.67 -17.95
C PRO A 133 8.70 0.27 -17.83
N ASN A 134 8.44 1.12 -18.83
CA ASN A 134 7.27 2.01 -18.84
C ASN A 134 5.94 1.30 -19.15
N ASN A 135 5.99 0.06 -19.65
CA ASN A 135 4.79 -0.73 -19.96
C ASN A 135 4.34 -1.61 -18.78
N LYS A 136 5.02 -1.52 -17.62
CA LYS A 136 4.62 -2.26 -16.41
C LYS A 136 3.44 -1.58 -15.74
N ILE A 137 2.37 -2.34 -15.53
CA ILE A 137 1.17 -1.88 -14.81
C ILE A 137 1.57 -1.45 -13.39
N PRO A 138 1.39 -0.18 -12.99
CA PRO A 138 1.76 0.30 -11.67
C PRO A 138 0.97 -0.40 -10.57
N PRO A 139 1.57 -0.71 -9.40
CA PRO A 139 0.85 -1.33 -8.29
C PRO A 139 -0.29 -0.44 -7.78
N ALA A 140 -0.12 0.88 -7.84
CA ALA A 140 -1.18 1.84 -7.52
C ALA A 140 -2.42 1.70 -8.42
N LEU A 141 -2.26 1.23 -9.67
CA LEU A 141 -3.37 0.97 -10.56
C LEU A 141 -4.05 -0.36 -10.22
N LYS A 142 -3.34 -1.35 -9.65
CA LYS A 142 -3.87 -2.67 -9.26
C LYS A 142 -4.61 -2.68 -7.91
N ARG A 143 -4.23 -1.78 -7.00
CA ARG A 143 -4.79 -1.70 -5.65
C ARG A 143 -6.24 -1.22 -5.67
N ARG A 144 -7.15 -2.08 -5.19
CA ARG A 144 -8.56 -1.73 -4.91
C ARG A 144 -8.79 -1.16 -3.51
N TYR A 145 -7.75 -1.13 -2.70
CA TYR A 145 -7.79 -0.70 -1.30
C TYR A 145 -6.89 0.51 -1.05
N SER A 146 -7.08 1.14 0.11
CA SER A 146 -6.25 2.25 0.61
C SER A 146 -5.72 1.90 1.98
N VAL A 147 -4.42 2.10 2.18
CA VAL A 147 -3.75 1.89 3.47
C VAL A 147 -3.83 3.16 4.30
N TYR A 148 -4.29 3.01 5.53
CA TYR A 148 -4.34 4.05 6.55
C TYR A 148 -3.48 3.60 7.73
N ILE A 149 -2.75 4.54 8.33
CA ILE A 149 -1.95 4.30 9.52
C ILE A 149 -2.63 5.06 10.64
N LEU A 150 -3.02 4.34 11.70
CA LEU A 150 -3.65 4.91 12.88
C LEU A 150 -2.59 5.20 13.93
N PRO A 151 -2.60 6.40 14.54
CA PRO A 151 -1.64 6.77 15.57
C PRO A 151 -1.86 5.92 16.83
N ARG A 152 -0.84 5.88 17.70
CA ARG A 152 -0.94 5.15 18.97
C ARG A 152 -1.99 5.80 19.89
N VAL A 153 -2.74 5.00 20.62
CA VAL A 153 -3.76 5.46 21.58
C VAL A 153 -3.14 6.35 22.67
N LYS A 154 -1.89 6.07 23.04
CA LYS A 154 -1.14 6.85 24.04
C LYS A 154 -0.68 8.23 23.52
N GLU A 155 -0.76 8.47 22.21
CA GLU A 155 -0.23 9.67 21.59
C GLU A 155 -1.17 10.86 21.79
N LYS A 156 -0.65 11.92 22.42
CA LYS A 156 -1.45 13.11 22.75
C LYS A 156 -1.58 14.02 21.55
N ALA A 157 -2.76 14.62 21.42
CA ALA A 157 -2.99 15.63 20.39
C ALA A 157 -2.06 16.84 20.59
N VAL A 158 -1.33 17.19 19.53
CA VAL A 158 -0.44 18.36 19.50
C VAL A 158 -1.28 19.60 19.17
N PRO A 159 -1.17 20.71 19.92
CA PRO A 159 -1.88 21.93 19.60
C PRO A 159 -1.32 22.54 18.31
N LEU A 160 -2.19 23.09 17.45
CA LEU A 160 -1.81 23.60 16.13
C LEU A 160 -0.64 24.60 16.17
N ARG A 161 -0.52 25.43 17.23
CA ARG A 161 0.58 26.39 17.38
C ARG A 161 1.97 25.75 17.54
N GLU A 162 2.02 24.49 17.96
CA GLU A 162 3.26 23.75 18.23
C GLU A 162 3.73 22.92 17.04
N VAL A 163 2.92 22.83 15.98
CA VAL A 163 3.30 22.16 14.73
C VAL A 163 4.35 23.01 14.02
N LYS A 164 5.59 22.51 14.04
CA LYS A 164 6.79 23.15 13.49
C LYS A 164 7.45 22.24 12.43
N ALA A 165 8.47 22.76 11.76
CA ALA A 165 9.23 22.06 10.71
C ALA A 165 9.77 20.67 11.12
N LYS A 166 10.02 20.42 12.41
CA LYS A 166 10.47 19.13 12.92
C LYS A 166 9.48 17.97 12.70
N TYR A 167 8.22 18.26 12.38
CA TYR A 167 7.18 17.26 12.14
C TYR A 167 6.87 17.04 10.65
N ILE A 168 7.67 17.61 9.75
CA ILE A 168 7.49 17.38 8.31
C ILE A 168 7.73 15.90 8.00
N GLY A 169 6.73 15.25 7.40
CA GLY A 169 6.80 13.83 7.03
C GLY A 169 6.30 12.87 8.12
N SER A 170 6.05 13.38 9.33
CA SER A 170 5.63 12.57 10.48
C SER A 170 4.10 12.50 10.64
N LEU A 171 3.61 11.41 11.20
CA LEU A 171 2.22 11.27 11.65
C LEU A 171 2.01 12.07 12.94
N LEU A 172 0.95 12.89 12.96
CA LEU A 172 0.57 13.69 14.12
C LEU A 172 -0.94 13.68 14.33
N THR A 173 -1.34 13.65 15.59
CA THR A 173 -2.74 13.85 15.99
C THR A 173 -2.94 15.29 16.41
N MET A 174 -3.99 15.94 15.90
CA MET A 174 -4.38 17.31 16.29
C MET A 174 -5.88 17.38 16.59
N LYS A 175 -6.27 18.30 17.46
CA LYS A 175 -7.67 18.60 17.77
C LYS A 175 -7.99 20.02 17.31
N GLY A 176 -9.11 20.18 16.61
CA GLY A 176 -9.56 21.47 16.09
C GLY A 176 -11.05 21.48 15.76
N ILE A 177 -11.56 22.66 15.39
CA ILE A 177 -12.94 22.86 14.94
C ILE A 177 -12.93 23.02 13.42
N VAL A 178 -13.72 22.21 12.72
CA VAL A 178 -13.88 22.29 11.27
C VAL A 178 -14.80 23.46 10.94
N THR A 179 -14.28 24.50 10.28
CA THR A 179 -15.04 25.71 9.94
C THR A 179 -15.67 25.67 8.55
N ARG A 180 -15.08 24.91 7.62
CA ARG A 180 -15.56 24.78 6.25
C ARG A 180 -15.24 23.40 5.71
N VAL A 181 -16.21 22.81 5.03
CA VAL A 181 -16.07 21.56 4.28
C VAL A 181 -16.31 21.88 2.80
N THR A 182 -15.50 21.31 1.91
CA THR A 182 -15.69 21.43 0.46
C THR A 182 -16.38 20.19 -0.09
N GLU A 183 -17.00 20.33 -1.25
CA GLU A 183 -17.55 19.18 -1.98
C GLU A 183 -16.45 18.21 -2.45
N VAL A 184 -16.86 16.97 -2.69
CA VAL A 184 -15.96 15.89 -3.13
C VAL A 184 -15.48 16.19 -4.56
N LYS A 185 -14.16 16.18 -4.74
CA LYS A 185 -13.50 16.31 -6.05
C LYS A 185 -12.75 15.03 -6.38
N PRO A 186 -12.96 14.42 -7.56
CA PRO A 186 -12.16 13.28 -7.98
C PRO A 186 -10.71 13.71 -8.19
N LEU A 187 -9.77 12.92 -7.67
CA LEU A 187 -8.33 13.13 -7.84
C LEU A 187 -7.76 11.95 -8.64
N MET A 188 -7.06 12.28 -9.72
CA MET A 188 -6.37 11.28 -10.55
C MET A 188 -5.09 10.84 -9.85
N ARG A 189 -4.86 9.53 -9.77
CA ARG A 189 -3.59 8.96 -9.28
C ARG A 189 -2.72 8.38 -10.39
N VAL A 190 -3.34 7.74 -11.37
CA VAL A 190 -2.67 7.15 -12.53
C VAL A 190 -3.43 7.59 -13.77
N ALA A 191 -2.73 8.22 -14.70
CA ALA A 191 -3.24 8.50 -16.04
C ALA A 191 -2.77 7.40 -16.99
N THR A 192 -3.70 6.79 -17.70
CA THR A 192 -3.40 5.78 -18.74
C THR A 192 -3.62 6.41 -20.11
N TYR A 193 -2.56 6.49 -20.90
CA TYR A 193 -2.59 6.98 -22.27
C TYR A 193 -2.51 5.81 -23.23
N THR A 194 -3.51 5.66 -24.10
CA THR A 194 -3.56 4.59 -25.11
C THR A 194 -3.14 5.15 -26.47
N CYS A 195 -2.28 4.44 -27.18
CA CYS A 195 -1.95 4.75 -28.57
C CYS A 195 -2.97 4.10 -29.52
N ASP A 196 -3.67 4.91 -30.32
CA ASP A 196 -4.68 4.43 -31.28
C ASP A 196 -4.10 3.52 -32.37
N GLN A 197 -2.87 3.80 -32.84
CA GLN A 197 -2.23 3.03 -33.91
C GLN A 197 -1.50 1.76 -33.41
N GLY A 198 -1.00 1.80 -32.17
CA GLY A 198 -0.11 0.77 -31.63
C GLY A 198 -0.70 -0.06 -30.49
N GLY A 199 -1.86 0.31 -29.96
CA GLY A 199 -2.53 -0.38 -28.85
C GLY A 199 -1.76 -0.38 -27.52
N ARG A 200 -0.64 0.34 -27.42
CA ARG A 200 0.20 0.40 -26.21
C ARG A 200 -0.38 1.36 -25.20
N GLU A 201 -0.31 0.98 -23.92
CA GLU A 201 -0.67 1.82 -22.80
C GLU A 201 0.59 2.41 -22.16
N VAL A 202 0.56 3.71 -21.86
CA VAL A 202 1.60 4.38 -21.07
C VAL A 202 0.97 4.86 -19.76
N TYR A 203 1.60 4.53 -18.64
CA TYR A 203 1.11 4.88 -17.31
C TYR A 203 1.92 6.03 -16.72
N GLN A 204 1.25 7.12 -16.35
CA GLN A 204 1.86 8.26 -15.66
C GLN A 204 1.30 8.34 -14.22
N MET A 205 2.21 8.35 -13.25
CA MET A 205 1.90 8.61 -11.84
C MET A 205 1.79 10.13 -11.61
N VAL A 206 0.76 10.55 -10.87
CA VAL A 206 0.51 11.95 -10.48
C VAL A 206 0.96 12.20 -9.05
#